data_AF-A0A968BSE2-F1
#
_entry.id   AF-A0A968BSE2-F1
#
_cell.length_a   1.000
_cell.length_b   1.000
_cell.length_c   1.000
_cell.angle_alpha   90.00
_cell.angle_beta   90.00
_cell.angle_gamma   90.00
#
_symmetry.space_group_name_H-M   'P 1'
#
loop_
_entity.id
_entity.type
_entity.pdbx_description
1 polymer ?
#
loop_
_entity_poly.entity_id
_entity_poly.type
_entity_poly.pdbx_seq_one_letter_code
_entity_poly.pdbx_strand_id
1 'polypeptide(L)'
;MAAATIALASAKNALGDATLKALFDGTVGAVEVNEGELVQPANPVITLGDLSLLRAETEDLSEVDIGRIKVGQRAAVTVDALDGQ
;
A
#
# COMPACT_ATOMS: atom_id res chain seq x y z
N MET A 1 30.62 22.53 -16.37
CA MET A 1 29.30 22.34 -17.00
C MET A 1 28.50 21.19 -16.38
N ALA A 2 29.12 20.11 -15.88
CA ALA A 2 28.43 19.01 -15.21
C ALA A 2 27.59 19.42 -13.97
N ALA A 3 28.07 20.36 -13.15
CA ALA A 3 27.34 20.81 -11.96
C ALA A 3 26.00 21.49 -12.29
N ALA A 4 25.96 22.32 -13.35
CA ALA A 4 24.75 23.02 -13.77
C ALA A 4 23.69 22.05 -14.34
N THR A 5 24.11 21.01 -15.07
CA THR A 5 23.20 19.98 -15.57
C THR A 5 22.63 19.12 -14.45
N ILE A 6 23.42 18.80 -13.44
CA ILE A 6 22.95 18.05 -12.26
C ILE A 6 21.94 18.89 -11.47
N ALA A 7 22.22 20.18 -11.27
CA ALA A 7 21.29 21.09 -10.59
C ALA A 7 19.96 21.20 -11.34
N LEU A 8 20.00 21.31 -12.68
CA LEU A 8 18.80 21.34 -13.50
C LEU A 8 17.99 20.03 -13.41
N ALA A 9 18.67 18.88 -13.45
CA ALA A 9 18.02 17.58 -13.31
C ALA A 9 17.36 17.41 -11.93
N SER A 10 18.04 17.83 -10.87
CA SER A 10 17.52 17.80 -9.51
C SER A 10 16.26 18.67 -9.36
N ALA A 11 16.29 19.90 -9.87
CA ALA A 11 15.13 20.81 -9.83
C ALA A 11 13.93 20.26 -10.61
N LYS A 12 14.17 19.57 -11.74
CA LYS A 12 13.10 18.91 -12.51
C LYS A 12 12.48 17.74 -11.76
N ASN A 13 13.29 16.93 -11.07
CA ASN A 13 12.79 15.83 -10.26
C ASN A 13 11.95 16.34 -9.08
N ALA A 14 12.45 17.36 -8.36
CA ALA A 14 11.71 17.98 -7.27
C ALA A 14 10.34 18.55 -7.70
N LEU A 15 10.26 19.10 -8.92
CA LEU A 15 8.98 19.53 -9.49
C LEU A 15 8.06 18.34 -9.83
N GLY A 16 8.62 17.24 -10.32
CA GLY A 16 7.87 16.00 -10.58
C GLY A 16 7.30 15.39 -9.30
N ASP A 17 8.09 15.37 -8.23
CA ASP A 17 7.73 14.81 -6.92
C ASP A 17 6.62 15.62 -6.22
N ALA A 18 6.40 16.88 -6.62
CA ALA A 18 5.30 17.69 -6.11
C ALA A 18 3.91 17.21 -6.57
N THR A 19 3.84 16.28 -7.54
CA THR A 19 2.59 15.64 -7.97
C THR A 19 2.67 14.14 -7.70
N LEU A 20 1.99 13.69 -6.65
CA LEU A 20 1.84 12.27 -6.37
C LEU A 20 0.90 11.64 -7.39
N LYS A 21 1.37 10.58 -8.06
CA LYS A 21 0.60 9.81 -9.05
C LYS A 21 0.43 8.37 -8.56
N ALA A 22 -0.69 7.75 -8.89
CA ALA A 22 -0.88 6.33 -8.66
C ALA A 22 0.16 5.52 -9.45
N LEU A 23 0.82 4.58 -8.79
CA LEU A 23 1.83 3.69 -9.41
C LEU A 23 1.19 2.50 -10.14
N PHE A 24 -0.07 2.20 -9.85
CA PHE A 24 -0.85 1.11 -10.41
C PHE A 24 -2.34 1.44 -10.35
N ASP A 25 -3.14 0.70 -11.12
CA ASP A 25 -4.60 0.79 -11.08
C ASP A 25 -5.13 0.15 -9.80
N GLY A 26 -5.97 0.87 -9.06
CA GLY A 26 -6.49 0.38 -7.78
C GLY A 26 -7.63 1.23 -7.25
N THR A 27 -8.01 0.95 -6.00
CA THR A 27 -9.07 1.65 -5.29
C THR A 27 -8.47 2.48 -4.15
N VAL A 28 -8.91 3.73 -4.03
CA VAL A 28 -8.55 4.60 -2.91
C VAL A 28 -9.30 4.12 -1.67
N GLY A 29 -8.57 3.62 -0.69
CA GLY A 29 -9.12 3.17 0.60
C GLY A 29 -9.24 4.29 1.62
N ALA A 30 -8.30 5.24 1.61
CA ALA A 30 -8.30 6.39 2.50
C ALA A 30 -7.56 7.58 1.88
N VAL A 31 -7.97 8.79 2.25
CA VAL A 31 -7.26 10.04 2.00
C VAL A 31 -6.99 10.66 3.37
N GLU A 32 -5.72 10.78 3.72
CA GLU A 32 -5.27 11.15 5.07
C GLU A 32 -4.97 12.64 5.23
N VAL A 33 -5.24 13.45 4.19
CA VAL A 33 -4.90 14.87 4.13
C VAL A 33 -6.06 15.69 3.59
N ASN A 34 -6.09 16.95 3.99
CA ASN A 34 -7.08 17.91 3.51
C ASN A 34 -6.47 18.88 2.48
N GLU A 35 -7.33 19.49 1.68
CA GLU A 35 -6.91 20.56 0.77
C GLU A 35 -6.29 21.73 1.55
N GLY A 36 -5.12 22.18 1.10
CA GLY A 36 -4.36 23.26 1.76
C GLY A 36 -3.51 22.81 2.95
N GLU A 37 -3.53 21.53 3.31
CA GLU A 37 -2.70 20.99 4.38
C GLU A 37 -1.24 20.85 3.95
N LEU A 38 -0.30 21.24 4.82
CA LEU A 38 1.13 21.10 4.57
C LEU A 38 1.58 19.70 4.97
N VAL A 39 1.98 18.90 3.99
CA VAL A 39 2.49 17.53 4.20
C VAL A 39 4.02 17.51 4.17
N GLN A 40 4.62 16.70 5.04
CA GLN A 40 6.07 16.43 5.01
C GLN A 40 6.36 15.16 4.19
N PRO A 41 7.58 15.03 3.63
CA PRO A 41 8.01 13.77 3.02
C PRO A 41 7.86 12.61 4.00
N ALA A 42 7.46 11.45 3.47
CA ALA A 42 7.14 10.23 4.22
C ALA A 42 5.82 10.24 5.00
N ASN A 43 5.08 11.35 5.05
CA ASN A 43 3.71 11.31 5.55
C ASN A 43 2.82 10.56 4.55
N PRO A 44 2.03 9.56 4.99
CA PRO A 44 1.05 8.92 4.12
C PRO A 44 -0.04 9.93 3.74
N VAL A 45 -0.33 10.01 2.45
CA VAL A 45 -1.33 10.95 1.90
C VAL A 45 -2.58 10.22 1.44
N ILE A 46 -2.40 9.08 0.76
CA ILE A 46 -3.46 8.24 0.21
C ILE A 46 -3.09 6.78 0.47
N THR A 47 -4.06 5.99 0.91
CA THR A 47 -3.96 4.52 0.90
C THR A 47 -4.61 4.02 -0.40
N LEU A 48 -3.79 3.43 -1.28
CA LEU A 48 -4.23 2.85 -2.54
C LEU A 48 -4.02 1.32 -2.48
N GLY A 49 -5.07 0.55 -2.75
CA GLY A 49 -5.02 -0.91 -2.73
C GLY A 49 -5.67 -1.53 -3.97
N ASP A 50 -5.12 -2.64 -4.43
CA ASP A 50 -5.77 -3.49 -5.43
C ASP A 50 -6.70 -4.49 -4.72
N LEU A 51 -7.98 -4.49 -5.09
CA LEU A 51 -9.01 -5.36 -4.52
C LEU A 51 -9.28 -6.61 -5.39
N SER A 52 -8.54 -6.80 -6.48
CA SER A 52 -8.68 -7.96 -7.37
C SER A 52 -8.17 -9.27 -6.75
N LEU A 53 -7.18 -9.18 -5.87
CA LEU A 53 -6.55 -10.30 -5.17
C LEU A 53 -6.51 -10.01 -3.67
N LEU A 54 -7.42 -10.66 -2.92
CA LEU A 54 -7.47 -10.55 -1.48
C LEU A 54 -6.56 -11.59 -0.83
N ARG A 55 -5.75 -11.15 0.15
CA ARG A 55 -4.89 -12.01 0.96
C ARG A 55 -5.41 -12.04 2.39
N ALA A 56 -5.75 -13.23 2.87
CA ALA A 56 -6.03 -13.46 4.28
C ALA A 56 -4.74 -13.86 5.00
N GLU A 57 -4.42 -13.18 6.10
CA GLU A 57 -3.26 -13.45 6.95
C GLU A 57 -3.73 -13.69 8.37
N THR A 58 -3.08 -14.62 9.06
CA THR A 58 -3.38 -14.95 10.46
C THR A 58 -2.08 -14.90 11.25
N GLU A 59 -2.11 -14.22 12.39
CA GLU A 59 -0.93 -14.08 13.27
C GLU A 59 -0.98 -15.03 14.47
N ASP A 60 -2.10 -15.72 14.68
CA ASP A 60 -2.42 -16.54 15.85
C ASP A 60 -1.97 -18.00 15.73
N LEU A 61 -0.88 -18.26 15.00
CA LEU A 61 -0.37 -19.62 14.81
C LEU A 61 0.52 -20.06 15.97
N SER A 62 0.06 -21.07 16.72
CA SER A 62 0.82 -21.63 17.85
C SER A 62 1.99 -22.52 17.40
N GLU A 63 3.03 -22.63 18.24
CA GLU A 63 4.16 -23.57 18.01
C GLU A 63 3.72 -25.04 18.01
N VAL A 64 2.60 -25.37 18.66
CA VAL A 64 2.03 -26.73 18.62
C VAL A 64 1.38 -27.01 17.27
N ASP A 65 0.80 -25.99 16.65
CA ASP A 65 0.04 -26.13 15.41
C ASP A 65 0.88 -25.92 14.15
N ILE A 66 2.02 -25.21 14.23
CA ILE A 66 2.93 -25.00 13.08
C ILE A 66 3.38 -26.32 12.43
N GLY A 67 3.56 -27.39 13.23
CA GLY A 67 3.96 -28.71 12.73
C GLY A 67 2.88 -29.41 11.89
N ARG A 68 1.63 -28.91 11.94
CA ARG A 68 0.48 -29.46 11.21
C ARG A 68 0.19 -28.70 9.91
N ILE A 69 0.83 -27.56 9.67
CA ILE A 69 0.60 -26.70 8.50
C ILE A 69 1.65 -26.95 7.41
N LYS A 70 1.20 -26.98 6.15
CA LYS A 70 2.08 -27.12 4.98
C LYS A 70 1.67 -26.17 3.86
N VAL A 71 2.65 -25.74 3.05
CA VAL A 71 2.39 -24.94 1.84
C VAL A 71 1.48 -25.73 0.89
N GLY A 72 0.45 -25.07 0.37
CA GLY A 72 -0.56 -25.67 -0.51
C GLY A 72 -1.71 -26.38 0.22
N GLN A 73 -1.71 -26.38 1.55
CA GLN A 73 -2.84 -26.85 2.32
C GLN A 73 -4.07 -25.97 2.07
N ARG A 74 -5.21 -26.61 1.79
CA ARG A 74 -6.48 -25.91 1.60
C ARG A 74 -6.94 -25.31 2.93
N ALA A 75 -7.42 -24.07 2.87
CA ALA A 75 -8.03 -23.36 3.98
C ALA A 75 -9.41 -22.84 3.56
N ALA A 76 -10.34 -22.79 4.51
CA ALA A 76 -11.60 -22.09 4.34
C ALA A 76 -11.48 -20.73 5.05
N VAL A 77 -11.91 -19.66 4.38
CA VAL A 77 -11.93 -18.31 4.94
C VAL A 77 -13.39 -17.87 4.94
N THR A 78 -13.89 -17.52 6.12
CA THR A 78 -15.23 -16.95 6.33
C THR A 78 -15.06 -15.51 6.77
N VAL A 79 -16.00 -14.66 6.38
CA VAL A 79 -16.03 -13.24 6.77
C VAL A 79 -17.36 -12.99 7.46
N ASP A 80 -17.33 -12.71 8.75
CA ASP A 80 -18.53 -12.58 9.60
C ASP A 80 -19.54 -11.57 9.01
N ALA A 81 -19.05 -10.51 8.36
CA ALA A 81 -19.88 -9.49 7.73
C ALA A 81 -20.69 -10.00 6.52
N LEU A 82 -20.38 -11.19 6.00
CA LEU A 82 -21.03 -11.82 4.85
C LEU A 82 -21.80 -13.11 5.21
N ASP A 83 -21.79 -13.52 6.50
CA ASP A 83 -22.51 -14.70 6.94
C ASP A 83 -24.03 -14.45 6.88
N GLY A 84 -24.70 -15.08 5.91
CA GLY A 84 -26.16 -15.04 5.74
C GLY A 84 -26.70 -14.62 4.37
N GLN A 85 -25.83 -14.46 3.35
CA GLN A 85 -26.25 -14.37 1.93
C GLN A 85 -26.07 -15.69 1.18
#